data_AF-X0VBK3-F1
#
_entry.id   AF-X0VBK3-F1
#
_cell.length_a   1.000
_cell.length_b   1.000
_cell.length_c   1.000
_cell.angle_alpha   90.00
_cell.angle_beta   90.00
_cell.angle_gamma   90.00
#
_symmetry.space_group_name_H-M   'P 1'
#
loop_
_entity.id
_entity.type
_entity.pdbx_description
1 polymer ?
#
loop_
_entity_poly.entity_id
_entity_poly.type
_entity_poly.pdbx_seq_one_letter_code
_entity_poly.pdbx_strand_id
1 'polypeptide(L)'
;LQNSPLGYYSRDMAGVRLHWPAISARFLAFPLGILLLWTVQVLARPGRLSECLRLILLSVCAMNLILVIPEGFAGEQLLAIKYGAALLVFACVVLVVVGRMTARHGPGAVRVLAAAILVGVLTALPLVDRARNALRHSFFARAYELHDFPRRGAVVWRYCDRPEEPRRIAFTAGWNGTGHNWLWYPLLGSRLQNEVIYVPITSDGKVIDYAHPDELAACADFDSWLERLLRAGVDTVVCLPPGTFESRWIRRHEGIFTGVAGD
;
A
#
# COMPACT_ATOMS: atom_id res chain seq x y z
N LEU A 1 8.76 -25.27 0.29
CA LEU A 1 8.68 -24.60 1.60
C LEU A 1 7.90 -25.49 2.56
N GLN A 2 8.61 -26.31 3.34
CA GLN A 2 7.99 -27.13 4.39
C GLN A 2 7.59 -26.20 5.54
N ASN A 3 6.31 -26.27 5.94
CA ASN A 3 5.70 -25.46 6.99
C ASN A 3 6.26 -25.82 8.39
N SER A 4 7.52 -25.49 8.64
CA SER A 4 8.05 -25.51 10.00
C SER A 4 7.60 -24.23 10.72
N PRO A 5 7.01 -24.31 11.94
CA PRO A 5 6.74 -23.14 12.77
C PRO A 5 7.99 -22.31 13.09
N LEU A 6 9.20 -22.87 12.87
CA LEU A 6 10.47 -22.14 12.94
C LEU A 6 10.67 -21.17 11.77
N GLY A 7 9.92 -21.30 10.68
CA GLY A 7 10.02 -20.41 9.53
C GLY A 7 9.75 -18.95 9.89
N TYR A 8 8.70 -18.69 10.66
CA TYR A 8 8.39 -17.32 11.11
C TYR A 8 9.43 -16.76 12.07
N TYR A 9 10.12 -17.59 12.86
CA TYR A 9 11.18 -17.17 13.80
C TYR A 9 12.61 -17.24 13.23
N SER A 10 12.76 -17.64 11.96
CA SER A 10 14.04 -17.71 11.26
C SER A 10 14.73 -16.33 11.18
N ARG A 11 16.04 -16.32 10.92
CA ARG A 11 16.76 -15.05 10.66
C ARG A 11 16.22 -14.35 9.43
N ASP A 12 15.80 -15.10 8.41
CA ASP A 12 15.30 -14.56 7.14
C ASP A 12 13.98 -13.80 7.33
N MET A 13 13.17 -14.18 8.32
CA MET A 13 11.92 -13.48 8.68
C MET A 13 12.11 -12.34 9.70
N ALA A 14 13.34 -12.03 10.12
CA ALA A 14 13.57 -10.98 11.12
C ALA A 14 13.09 -9.60 10.65
N GLY A 15 13.26 -9.28 9.37
CA GLY A 15 12.75 -8.04 8.78
C GLY A 15 11.23 -7.93 8.89
N VAL A 16 10.50 -9.02 8.60
CA VAL A 16 9.04 -9.08 8.79
C VAL A 16 8.72 -8.91 10.28
N ARG A 17 9.36 -9.63 11.18
CA ARG A 17 9.04 -9.54 12.62
C ARG A 17 9.32 -8.18 13.25
N LEU A 18 10.41 -7.52 12.85
CA LEU A 18 10.88 -6.31 13.50
C LEU A 18 10.41 -5.03 12.79
N HIS A 19 10.30 -5.04 11.46
CA HIS A 19 9.89 -3.86 10.70
C HIS A 19 8.41 -3.86 10.33
N TRP A 20 7.78 -5.02 10.11
CA TRP A 20 6.36 -5.06 9.75
C TRP A 20 5.44 -4.46 10.84
N PRO A 21 5.67 -4.72 12.15
CA PRO A 21 4.89 -4.04 13.19
C PRO A 21 5.10 -2.53 13.18
N ALA A 22 6.32 -2.04 12.94
CA ALA A 22 6.58 -0.61 12.85
C ALA A 22 5.85 0.03 11.65
N ILE A 23 5.88 -0.63 10.48
CA ILE A 23 5.18 -0.19 9.26
C ILE A 23 3.65 -0.27 9.43
N SER A 24 3.17 -1.28 10.17
CA SER A 24 1.74 -1.54 10.36
C SER A 24 1.13 -0.73 11.51
N ALA A 25 1.94 -0.34 12.50
CA ALA A 25 1.50 0.38 13.70
C ALA A 25 0.81 1.70 13.35
N ARG A 26 1.23 2.38 12.28
CA ARG A 26 0.58 3.62 11.81
C ARG A 26 -0.88 3.43 11.41
N PHE A 27 -1.25 2.25 10.88
CA PHE A 27 -2.64 1.93 10.53
C PHE A 27 -3.47 1.58 11.77
N LEU A 28 -2.83 1.10 12.83
CA LEU A 28 -3.47 0.81 14.11
C LEU A 28 -3.50 2.01 15.06
N ALA A 29 -2.66 3.03 14.84
CA ALA A 29 -2.56 4.21 15.69
C ALA A 29 -3.90 4.94 15.85
N PHE A 30 -4.69 5.05 14.78
CA PHE A 30 -6.01 5.70 14.82
C PHE A 30 -7.06 4.91 15.61
N PRO A 31 -7.32 3.61 15.31
CA PRO A 31 -8.25 2.83 16.13
C PRO A 31 -7.76 2.69 17.57
N LEU A 32 -6.46 2.55 17.82
CA LEU A 32 -5.91 2.54 19.18
C LEU A 32 -6.11 3.87 19.90
N GLY A 33 -5.93 5.02 19.22
CA GLY A 33 -6.22 6.34 19.77
C GLY A 33 -7.69 6.52 20.14
N ILE A 34 -8.60 6.04 19.29
CA ILE A 34 -10.05 6.05 19.55
C ILE A 34 -10.39 5.14 20.73
N LEU A 35 -9.85 3.92 20.77
CA LEU A 35 -10.01 3.01 21.90
C LEU A 35 -9.45 3.60 23.20
N LEU A 36 -8.34 4.34 23.12
CA LEU A 36 -7.76 5.05 24.26
C LEU A 36 -8.69 6.15 24.79
N LEU A 37 -9.22 6.99 23.90
CA LEU A 37 -10.17 8.05 24.25
C LEU A 37 -11.47 7.46 24.83
N TRP A 38 -11.93 6.33 24.29
CA TRP A 38 -13.09 5.61 24.82
C TRP A 38 -12.79 4.99 26.19
N THR A 39 -11.60 4.42 26.38
CA THR A 39 -11.15 3.88 27.67
C THR A 39 -11.07 4.99 28.73
N VAL A 40 -10.61 6.18 28.35
CA VAL A 40 -10.60 7.37 29.21
C VAL A 40 -12.02 7.78 29.63
N GLN A 41 -13.02 7.65 28.76
CA GLN A 41 -14.43 7.92 29.08
C GLN A 41 -15.04 6.84 30.00
N VAL A 42 -14.71 5.56 29.77
CA VAL A 42 -15.19 4.45 30.61
C VAL A 42 -14.57 4.49 32.02
N LEU A 43 -13.34 4.99 32.13
CA LEU A 43 -12.63 5.22 33.40
C LEU A 43 -13.07 6.50 34.13
N ALA A 44 -14.15 7.19 33.72
CA ALA A 44 -14.65 8.40 34.38
C ALA A 44 -15.27 8.18 35.80
N ARG A 45 -14.85 7.14 36.52
CA ARG A 45 -15.19 6.94 37.93
C ARG A 45 -14.36 7.90 38.81
N PRO A 46 -14.96 8.55 39.81
CA PRO A 46 -14.22 9.44 40.71
C PRO A 46 -13.16 8.67 41.51
N GLY A 47 -11.91 9.14 41.47
CA GLY A 47 -10.79 8.58 42.24
C GLY A 47 -9.41 8.93 41.69
N ARG A 48 -8.42 9.15 42.58
CA ARG A 48 -7.05 9.57 42.22
C ARG A 48 -6.35 8.60 41.26
N LEU A 49 -6.56 7.29 41.41
CA LEU A 49 -5.98 6.27 40.53
C LEU A 49 -6.49 6.41 39.09
N SER A 50 -7.78 6.70 38.92
CA SER A 50 -8.39 6.87 37.61
C SER A 50 -7.88 8.12 36.89
N GLU A 51 -7.66 9.19 37.66
CA GLU A 51 -7.09 10.44 37.16
C GLU A 51 -5.64 10.26 36.70
N CYS A 52 -4.80 9.55 37.48
CA CYS A 52 -3.46 9.17 37.06
C CYS A 52 -3.45 8.31 35.79
N LEU A 53 -4.28 7.26 35.73
CA LEU A 53 -4.38 6.39 34.55
C LEU A 53 -4.83 7.17 33.31
N ARG A 54 -5.77 8.11 33.47
CA ARG A 54 -6.23 8.98 32.39
C ARG A 54 -5.11 9.89 31.88
N LEU A 55 -4.33 10.49 32.76
CA LEU A 55 -3.18 11.33 32.37
C LEU A 55 -2.10 10.51 31.66
N ILE A 56 -1.81 9.29 32.14
CA ILE A 56 -0.88 8.37 31.46
C ILE A 56 -1.38 8.03 30.06
N LEU A 57 -2.65 7.65 29.90
CA LEU A 57 -3.23 7.33 28.59
C LEU A 57 -3.23 8.53 27.65
N LEU A 58 -3.63 9.72 28.12
CA LEU A 58 -3.56 10.95 27.32
C LEU A 58 -2.13 11.28 26.92
N SER A 59 -1.15 11.06 27.80
CA SER A 59 0.27 11.29 27.52
C SER A 59 0.82 10.31 26.49
N VAL A 60 0.45 9.02 26.58
CA VAL A 60 0.79 8.01 25.58
C VAL A 60 0.13 8.33 24.23
N CYS A 61 -1.10 8.82 24.23
CA CYS A 61 -1.80 9.25 23.02
C CYS A 61 -1.12 10.47 22.38
N ALA A 62 -0.79 11.48 23.18
CA ALA A 62 -0.07 12.67 22.72
C ALA A 62 1.33 12.32 22.20
N MET A 63 2.06 11.47 22.91
CA MET A 63 3.37 10.96 22.48
C MET A 63 3.26 10.18 21.17
N ASN A 64 2.25 9.32 21.00
CA ASN A 64 2.00 8.63 19.73
C ASN A 64 1.71 9.63 18.60
N LEU A 65 0.88 10.64 18.83
CA LEU A 65 0.63 11.67 17.82
C LEU A 65 1.92 12.43 17.47
N ILE A 66 2.72 12.83 18.46
CA ILE A 66 3.98 13.55 18.25
C ILE A 66 5.01 12.69 17.52
N LEU A 67 5.05 11.38 17.77
CA LEU A 67 5.99 10.47 17.11
C LEU A 67 5.51 10.02 15.73
N VAL A 68 4.20 9.95 15.48
CA VAL A 68 3.63 9.49 14.20
C VAL A 68 3.47 10.63 13.20
N ILE A 69 3.22 11.87 13.65
CA ILE A 69 3.05 13.06 12.78
C ILE A 69 4.30 13.39 11.93
N PRO A 70 5.53 13.31 12.44
CA PRO A 70 6.73 13.57 11.64
C PRO A 70 7.01 12.47 10.61
N GLU A 71 6.50 11.26 10.82
CA GLU A 71 6.98 10.04 10.16
C GLU A 71 6.13 9.60 8.96
N GLY A 72 5.17 10.39 8.48
CA GLY A 72 4.37 9.88 7.36
C GLY A 72 3.18 10.68 6.87
N PHE A 73 3.16 12.01 6.88
CA PHE A 73 2.02 12.77 6.35
C PHE A 73 2.33 13.47 5.03
N ALA A 74 1.81 12.92 3.95
CA ALA A 74 1.51 13.68 2.74
C ALA A 74 0.34 14.64 3.00
N GLY A 75 0.30 15.82 2.37
CA GLY A 75 -0.87 16.70 2.43
C GLY A 75 -2.16 16.02 1.95
N GLU A 76 -2.03 15.05 1.04
CA GLU A 76 -3.09 14.19 0.53
C GLU A 76 -3.66 13.26 1.61
N GLN A 77 -2.85 12.85 2.60
CA GLN A 77 -3.31 12.06 3.74
C GLN A 77 -4.13 12.90 4.72
N LEU A 78 -3.90 14.22 4.81
CA LEU A 78 -4.76 15.10 5.61
C LEU A 78 -6.20 15.11 5.07
N LEU A 79 -6.39 14.97 3.75
CA LEU A 79 -7.73 14.80 3.17
C LEU A 79 -8.33 13.45 3.61
N ALA A 80 -7.58 12.36 3.50
CA ALA A 80 -8.03 11.05 3.98
C ALA A 80 -8.36 11.04 5.48
N ILE A 81 -7.55 11.71 6.32
CA ILE A 81 -7.82 11.91 7.75
C ILE A 81 -9.07 12.75 7.96
N LYS A 82 -9.25 13.87 7.23
CA LYS A 82 -10.45 14.71 7.33
C LYS A 82 -11.70 13.90 7.01
N TYR A 83 -11.68 13.13 5.92
CA TYR A 83 -12.80 12.26 5.55
C TYR A 83 -13.00 11.13 6.56
N GLY A 84 -11.92 10.50 7.04
CA GLY A 84 -11.97 9.46 8.06
C GLY A 84 -12.52 9.96 9.41
N ALA A 85 -12.10 11.14 9.85
CA ALA A 85 -12.60 11.80 11.05
C ALA A 85 -14.08 12.19 10.90
N ALA A 86 -14.48 12.73 9.73
CA ALA A 86 -15.88 13.00 9.44
C ALA A 86 -16.73 11.71 9.47
N LEU A 87 -16.21 10.60 8.92
CA LEU A 87 -16.87 9.30 8.95
C LEU A 87 -17.00 8.75 10.38
N LEU A 88 -15.97 8.94 11.21
CA LEU A 88 -15.99 8.55 12.62
C LEU A 88 -17.03 9.36 13.41
N VAL A 89 -17.06 10.68 13.23
CA VAL A 89 -18.07 11.55 13.85
C VAL A 89 -19.47 11.13 13.40
N PHE A 90 -19.65 10.86 12.11
CA PHE A 90 -20.91 10.36 11.58
C PHE A 90 -21.31 9.02 12.23
N ALA A 91 -20.38 8.06 12.35
CA ALA A 91 -20.62 6.79 13.01
C ALA A 91 -20.99 6.96 14.49
N CYS A 92 -20.32 7.85 15.23
CA CYS A 92 -20.67 8.17 16.60
C CYS A 92 -22.07 8.78 16.73
N VAL A 93 -22.43 9.73 15.87
CA VAL A 93 -23.77 10.34 15.84
C VAL A 93 -24.82 9.26 15.54
N VAL A 94 -24.57 8.42 14.54
CA VAL A 94 -25.40 7.27 14.20
C VAL A 94 -25.61 6.36 15.40
N LEU A 95 -24.55 5.97 16.11
CA LEU A 95 -24.66 5.08 17.28
C LEU A 95 -25.46 5.71 18.42
N VAL A 96 -25.30 7.01 18.66
CA VAL A 96 -26.09 7.75 19.67
C VAL A 96 -27.56 7.84 19.25
N VAL A 97 -27.84 8.12 17.98
CA VAL A 97 -29.21 8.20 17.46
C VAL A 97 -29.88 6.83 17.50
N VAL A 98 -29.21 5.77 17.02
CA VAL A 98 -29.66 4.39 17.12
C VAL A 98 -29.97 4.05 18.57
N GLY A 99 -29.02 4.23 19.49
CA GLY A 99 -29.21 3.89 20.91
C GLY A 99 -30.40 4.60 21.54
N ARG A 100 -30.61 5.88 21.23
CA ARG A 100 -31.78 6.65 21.70
C ARG A 100 -33.08 6.20 21.05
N MET A 101 -33.08 5.84 19.77
CA MET A 101 -34.25 5.35 19.05
C MET A 101 -34.65 3.95 19.51
N THR A 102 -33.70 3.05 19.76
CA THR A 102 -33.97 1.72 20.34
C THR A 102 -34.66 1.86 21.69
N ALA A 103 -34.15 2.75 22.54
CA ALA A 103 -34.69 2.99 23.88
C ALA A 103 -36.10 3.58 23.87
N ARG A 104 -36.46 4.36 22.84
CA ARG A 104 -37.76 5.06 22.76
C ARG A 104 -38.80 4.36 21.89
N HIS A 105 -38.42 3.66 20.83
CA HIS A 105 -39.33 3.24 19.75
C HIS A 105 -39.21 1.75 19.41
N GLY A 106 -38.39 1.01 20.16
CA GLY A 106 -38.20 -0.42 19.96
C GLY A 106 -37.32 -0.78 18.74
N PRO A 107 -37.17 -2.09 18.46
CA PRO A 107 -36.17 -2.59 17.51
C PRO A 107 -36.49 -2.28 16.04
N GLY A 108 -37.74 -1.94 15.68
CA GLY A 108 -38.12 -1.61 14.31
C GLY A 108 -37.44 -0.34 13.78
N ALA A 109 -37.37 0.70 14.61
CA ALA A 109 -36.74 1.98 14.26
C ALA A 109 -35.21 1.83 14.05
N VAL A 110 -34.59 0.91 14.79
CA VAL A 110 -33.16 0.56 14.64
C VAL A 110 -32.90 -0.10 13.29
N ARG A 111 -33.76 -1.02 12.86
CA ARG A 111 -33.61 -1.71 11.56
C ARG A 111 -33.69 -0.73 10.40
N VAL A 112 -34.61 0.23 10.44
CA VAL A 112 -34.74 1.27 9.40
C VAL A 112 -33.50 2.15 9.37
N LEU A 113 -33.00 2.59 10.52
CA LEU A 113 -31.79 3.40 10.59
C LEU A 113 -30.55 2.63 10.11
N ALA A 114 -30.39 1.38 10.54
CA ALA A 114 -29.32 0.50 10.07
C ALA A 114 -29.37 0.29 8.54
N ALA A 115 -30.56 0.08 7.98
CA ALA A 115 -30.74 -0.01 6.53
C ALA A 115 -30.38 1.30 5.82
N ALA A 116 -30.79 2.45 6.36
CA ALA A 116 -30.45 3.77 5.81
C ALA A 116 -28.93 4.02 5.83
N ILE A 117 -28.24 3.63 6.91
CA ILE A 117 -26.78 3.72 7.01
C ILE A 117 -26.11 2.81 5.99
N LEU A 118 -26.56 1.55 5.88
CA LEU A 118 -26.02 0.61 4.91
C LEU A 118 -26.17 1.15 3.48
N VAL A 119 -27.36 1.64 3.12
CA VAL A 119 -27.60 2.29 1.82
C VAL A 119 -26.68 3.50 1.64
N GLY A 120 -26.55 4.36 2.66
CA GLY A 120 -25.64 5.50 2.64
C GLY A 120 -24.19 5.08 2.36
N VAL A 121 -23.68 4.08 3.08
CA VAL A 121 -22.33 3.53 2.87
C VAL A 121 -22.17 2.99 1.46
N LEU A 122 -23.10 2.15 1.00
CA LEU A 122 -23.06 1.56 -0.34
C LEU A 122 -23.07 2.62 -1.44
N THR A 123 -23.84 3.70 -1.28
CA THR A 123 -23.87 4.82 -2.23
C THR A 123 -22.62 5.71 -2.17
N ALA A 124 -21.93 5.77 -1.03
CA ALA A 124 -20.70 6.54 -0.88
C ALA A 124 -19.46 5.80 -1.44
N LEU A 125 -19.45 4.47 -1.49
CA LEU A 125 -18.31 3.68 -1.96
C LEU A 125 -17.79 4.10 -3.35
N PRO A 126 -18.62 4.31 -4.38
CA PRO A 126 -18.14 4.77 -5.69
C PRO A 126 -17.50 6.16 -5.66
N LEU A 127 -17.98 7.05 -4.77
CA LEU A 127 -17.40 8.39 -4.62
C LEU A 127 -16.02 8.31 -3.96
N VAL A 128 -15.89 7.46 -2.93
CA VAL A 128 -14.61 7.18 -2.28
C VAL A 128 -13.64 6.53 -3.26
N ASP A 129 -14.08 5.59 -4.08
CA ASP A 129 -13.24 4.98 -5.11
C ASP A 129 -12.77 6.01 -6.16
N ARG A 130 -13.66 6.86 -6.67
CA ARG A 130 -13.28 7.96 -7.58
C ARG A 130 -12.26 8.90 -6.95
N ALA A 131 -12.48 9.31 -5.70
CA ALA A 131 -11.55 10.18 -4.99
C ALA A 131 -10.19 9.51 -4.79
N ARG A 132 -10.18 8.22 -4.40
CA ARG A 132 -8.97 7.40 -4.27
C ARG A 132 -8.21 7.33 -5.60
N ASN A 133 -8.90 7.03 -6.70
CA ASN A 133 -8.29 6.88 -8.01
C ASN A 133 -7.74 8.23 -8.53
N ALA A 134 -8.46 9.33 -8.31
CA ALA A 134 -7.99 10.67 -8.65
C ALA A 134 -6.71 11.07 -7.89
N LEU A 135 -6.56 10.62 -6.64
CA LEU A 135 -5.41 10.93 -5.79
C LEU A 135 -4.28 9.89 -5.88
N ARG A 136 -4.50 8.72 -6.50
CA ARG A 136 -3.59 7.58 -6.52
C ARG A 136 -2.19 7.96 -7.00
N HIS A 137 -2.08 8.60 -8.17
CA HIS A 137 -0.77 8.94 -8.73
C HIS A 137 -0.09 10.11 -8.00
N SER A 138 -0.87 11.09 -7.50
CA SER A 138 -0.30 12.14 -6.65
C SER A 138 0.27 11.57 -5.37
N PHE A 139 -0.37 10.55 -4.80
CA PHE A 139 0.12 9.84 -3.63
C PHE A 139 1.47 9.18 -3.95
N PHE A 140 1.57 8.41 -5.03
CA PHE A 140 2.83 7.77 -5.42
C PHE A 140 3.97 8.77 -5.71
N ALA A 141 3.65 9.93 -6.28
CA ALA A 141 4.67 10.94 -6.58
C ALA A 141 5.11 11.71 -5.32
N ARG A 142 4.17 12.12 -4.47
CA ARG A 142 4.39 13.15 -3.44
C ARG A 142 4.28 12.65 -2.01
N ALA A 143 3.69 11.48 -1.77
CA ALA A 143 3.39 11.08 -0.40
C ALA A 143 4.65 10.82 0.40
N TYR A 144 4.86 11.57 1.48
CA TYR A 144 5.95 11.30 2.40
C TYR A 144 5.70 9.95 3.08
N GLU A 145 6.64 9.03 2.92
CA GLU A 145 6.61 7.69 3.51
C GLU A 145 7.83 7.56 4.41
N LEU A 146 7.67 6.89 5.56
CA LEU A 146 8.75 6.62 6.52
C LEU A 146 9.94 5.91 5.85
N HIS A 147 9.65 5.08 4.85
CA HIS A 147 10.65 4.39 4.07
C HIS A 147 10.72 4.97 2.69
N ASP A 148 11.93 4.98 2.13
CA ASP A 148 12.13 5.39 0.75
C ASP A 148 11.21 4.57 -0.16
N PHE A 149 10.51 5.29 -1.02
CA PHE A 149 9.51 4.75 -1.92
C PHE A 149 9.99 5.10 -3.32
N PRO A 150 9.93 4.18 -4.32
CA PRO A 150 10.53 4.41 -5.63
C PRO A 150 9.72 5.43 -6.46
N ARG A 151 9.73 6.70 -6.04
CA ARG A 151 8.95 7.82 -6.61
C ARG A 151 9.22 8.03 -8.10
N ARG A 152 10.43 7.69 -8.55
CA ARG A 152 10.79 7.72 -9.98
C ARG A 152 9.87 6.80 -10.82
N GLY A 153 9.35 5.73 -10.22
CA GLY A 153 8.37 4.85 -10.85
C GLY A 153 6.98 5.46 -11.01
N ALA A 154 6.63 6.55 -10.31
CA ALA A 154 5.28 7.12 -10.33
C ALA A 154 4.84 7.58 -11.73
N VAL A 155 5.75 8.11 -12.54
CA VAL A 155 5.48 8.50 -13.94
C VAL A 155 5.15 7.26 -14.78
N VAL A 156 5.94 6.19 -14.63
CA VAL A 156 5.74 4.92 -15.34
C VAL A 156 4.43 4.27 -14.92
N TRP A 157 4.12 4.25 -13.63
CA TRP A 157 2.86 3.67 -13.13
C TRP A 157 1.65 4.45 -13.63
N ARG A 158 1.73 5.78 -13.69
CA ARG A 158 0.67 6.61 -14.28
C ARG A 158 0.50 6.33 -15.77
N TYR A 159 1.60 6.13 -16.50
CA TYR A 159 1.55 5.77 -17.91
C TYR A 159 0.84 4.42 -18.12
N CYS A 160 1.15 3.42 -17.28
CA CYS A 160 0.58 2.08 -17.38
C CYS A 160 -0.87 1.98 -16.87
N ASP A 161 -1.36 2.95 -16.09
CA ASP A 161 -2.70 2.92 -15.51
C ASP A 161 -3.74 3.56 -16.44
N ARG A 162 -4.00 2.87 -17.56
CA ARG A 162 -5.04 3.21 -18.54
C ARG A 162 -6.06 2.06 -18.60
N PRO A 163 -7.19 2.15 -17.88
CA PRO A 163 -8.18 1.07 -17.82
C PRO A 163 -8.72 0.61 -19.19
N GLU A 164 -8.73 1.50 -20.17
CA GLU A 164 -9.15 1.29 -21.55
C GLU A 164 -8.07 0.60 -22.42
N GLU A 165 -6.83 0.56 -21.97
CA GLU A 165 -5.68 -0.05 -22.66
C GLU A 165 -4.96 -1.03 -21.71
N PRO A 166 -5.53 -2.22 -21.42
CA PRO A 166 -4.83 -3.25 -20.66
C PRO A 166 -3.49 -3.64 -21.30
N ARG A 167 -2.43 -3.75 -20.50
CA ARG A 167 -1.06 -4.05 -20.96
C ARG A 167 -0.55 -5.38 -20.43
N ARG A 168 0.31 -6.03 -21.21
CA ARG A 168 1.15 -7.17 -20.77
C ARG A 168 2.56 -6.64 -20.54
N ILE A 169 2.90 -6.46 -19.27
CA ILE A 169 4.08 -5.74 -18.82
C ILE A 169 5.15 -6.72 -18.35
N ALA A 170 6.32 -6.71 -19.00
CA ALA A 170 7.51 -7.31 -18.41
C ALA A 170 8.14 -6.32 -17.43
N PHE A 171 8.30 -6.73 -16.17
CA PHE A 171 8.87 -5.88 -15.12
C PHE A 171 10.25 -6.37 -14.69
N THR A 172 11.18 -5.42 -14.53
CA THR A 172 12.53 -5.68 -14.03
C THR A 172 13.04 -4.50 -13.20
N ALA A 173 13.78 -4.81 -12.14
CA ALA A 173 14.46 -3.83 -11.31
C ALA A 173 15.71 -4.47 -10.68
N GLY A 174 16.80 -3.72 -10.49
CA GLY A 174 17.98 -4.28 -9.84
C GLY A 174 17.75 -4.55 -8.35
N TRP A 175 18.70 -5.17 -7.65
CA TRP A 175 18.63 -5.28 -6.20
C TRP A 175 19.21 -4.04 -5.53
N ASN A 176 18.51 -3.47 -4.56
CA ASN A 176 18.98 -2.29 -3.81
C ASN A 176 19.11 -2.54 -2.29
N GLY A 177 19.15 -3.80 -1.87
CA GLY A 177 19.36 -4.20 -0.47
C GLY A 177 18.09 -4.48 0.31
N THR A 178 17.00 -3.74 0.07
CA THR A 178 15.72 -3.94 0.78
C THR A 178 14.63 -4.55 -0.08
N GLY A 179 14.78 -4.50 -1.42
CA GLY A 179 13.81 -5.07 -2.37
C GLY A 179 12.53 -4.28 -2.54
N HIS A 180 12.38 -3.12 -1.87
CA HIS A 180 11.21 -2.25 -2.00
C HIS A 180 10.95 -1.74 -3.43
N ASN A 181 11.97 -1.76 -4.29
CA ASN A 181 11.87 -1.37 -5.69
C ASN A 181 11.23 -2.47 -6.57
N TRP A 182 11.10 -3.70 -6.06
CA TRP A 182 10.32 -4.78 -6.67
C TRP A 182 8.81 -4.67 -6.39
N LEU A 183 8.33 -3.51 -5.95
CA LEU A 183 6.91 -3.24 -5.78
C LEU A 183 6.20 -3.09 -7.14
N TRP A 184 5.77 -4.22 -7.67
CA TRP A 184 4.94 -4.40 -8.86
C TRP A 184 3.47 -3.97 -8.75
N TYR A 185 2.89 -3.84 -7.54
CA TYR A 185 1.45 -3.58 -7.39
C TYR A 185 0.92 -2.36 -8.19
N PRO A 186 1.63 -1.22 -8.26
CA PRO A 186 1.18 -0.10 -9.07
C PRO A 186 1.05 -0.41 -10.56
N LEU A 187 1.85 -1.34 -11.10
CA LEU A 187 1.83 -1.74 -12.51
C LEU A 187 0.60 -2.57 -12.88
N LEU A 188 -0.07 -3.21 -11.91
CA LEU A 188 -1.35 -3.90 -12.15
C LEU A 188 -2.47 -2.92 -12.56
N GLY A 189 -2.29 -1.62 -12.29
CA GLY A 189 -3.26 -0.57 -12.58
C GLY A 189 -4.35 -0.43 -11.51
N SER A 190 -5.18 0.61 -11.65
CA SER A 190 -6.25 0.97 -10.72
C SER A 190 -7.40 -0.04 -10.67
N ARG A 191 -7.56 -0.84 -11.73
CA ARG A 191 -8.60 -1.88 -11.84
C ARG A 191 -8.01 -3.30 -11.94
N LEU A 192 -6.72 -3.45 -11.64
CA LEU A 192 -5.99 -4.72 -11.86
C LEU A 192 -6.09 -5.19 -13.32
N GLN A 193 -6.14 -4.24 -14.25
CA GLN A 193 -6.35 -4.51 -15.67
C GLN A 193 -5.10 -5.05 -16.37
N ASN A 194 -3.90 -4.78 -15.85
CA ASN A 194 -2.66 -5.16 -16.50
C ASN A 194 -2.17 -6.53 -16.00
N GLU A 195 -1.52 -7.27 -16.88
CA GLU A 195 -0.76 -8.48 -16.54
C GLU A 195 0.71 -8.09 -16.35
N VAL A 196 1.28 -8.41 -15.18
CA VAL A 196 2.69 -8.11 -14.88
C VAL A 196 3.44 -9.42 -14.75
N ILE A 197 4.46 -9.61 -15.58
CA ILE A 197 5.25 -10.82 -15.65
C ILE A 197 6.74 -10.52 -15.49
N TYR A 198 7.44 -11.43 -14.81
CA TYR A 198 8.89 -11.46 -14.84
C TYR A 198 9.34 -12.40 -15.96
N VAL A 199 10.29 -11.94 -16.79
CA VAL A 199 10.83 -12.74 -17.90
C VAL A 199 12.28 -13.07 -17.61
N PRO A 200 12.63 -14.35 -17.36
CA PRO A 200 13.99 -14.74 -17.05
C PRO A 200 14.96 -14.38 -18.17
N ILE A 201 16.09 -13.79 -17.77
CA ILE A 201 17.15 -13.38 -18.69
C ILE A 201 18.15 -14.48 -19.02
N THR A 202 18.05 -15.64 -18.38
CA THR A 202 19.02 -16.74 -18.56
C THR A 202 18.71 -17.55 -19.81
N SER A 203 19.71 -18.12 -20.47
CA SER A 203 19.48 -18.94 -21.68
C SER A 203 18.56 -20.14 -21.45
N ASP A 204 18.61 -20.76 -20.26
CA ASP A 204 17.77 -21.92 -19.90
C ASP A 204 16.42 -21.56 -19.26
N GLY A 205 16.18 -20.27 -19.01
CA GLY A 205 14.94 -19.77 -18.41
C GLY A 205 14.87 -19.91 -16.89
N LYS A 206 15.94 -20.32 -16.21
CA LYS A 206 16.01 -20.31 -14.74
C LYS A 206 15.99 -18.88 -14.19
N VAL A 207 15.34 -18.70 -13.06
CA VAL A 207 15.37 -17.45 -12.30
C VAL A 207 16.60 -17.46 -11.39
N ILE A 208 17.48 -16.48 -11.56
CA ILE A 208 18.61 -16.22 -10.66
C ILE A 208 18.33 -14.89 -9.96
N ASP A 209 18.62 -14.82 -8.66
CA ASP A 209 18.41 -13.63 -7.85
C ASP A 209 19.36 -12.50 -8.27
N TYR A 210 18.84 -11.27 -8.39
CA TYR A 210 19.65 -10.08 -8.67
C TYR A 210 20.62 -9.74 -7.52
N ALA A 211 20.49 -10.37 -6.35
CA ALA A 211 21.47 -10.34 -5.28
C ALA A 211 22.79 -11.07 -5.64
N HIS A 212 22.81 -11.90 -6.69
CA HIS A 212 23.98 -12.65 -7.18
C HIS A 212 24.38 -12.20 -8.60
N PRO A 213 24.89 -10.96 -8.76
CA PRO A 213 25.09 -10.36 -10.08
C PRO A 213 26.11 -11.09 -10.96
N ASP A 214 27.12 -11.75 -10.37
CA ASP A 214 28.15 -12.47 -11.12
C ASP A 214 27.61 -13.77 -11.73
N GLU A 215 26.80 -14.52 -10.98
CA GLU A 215 26.11 -15.71 -11.48
C GLU A 215 25.11 -15.35 -12.57
N LEU A 216 24.35 -14.27 -12.35
CA LEU A 216 23.41 -13.75 -13.33
C LEU A 216 24.14 -13.29 -14.61
N ALA A 217 25.28 -12.62 -14.49
CA ALA A 217 26.08 -12.17 -15.63
C ALA A 217 26.57 -13.33 -16.50
N ALA A 218 26.96 -14.45 -15.89
CA ALA A 218 27.54 -15.60 -16.57
C ALA A 218 26.53 -16.34 -17.49
N CYS A 219 25.23 -16.15 -17.27
CA CYS A 219 24.18 -16.86 -17.99
C CYS A 219 23.14 -15.93 -18.64
N ALA A 220 23.25 -14.60 -18.46
CA ALA A 220 22.37 -13.62 -19.07
C ALA A 220 22.51 -13.65 -20.60
N ASP A 221 21.39 -13.87 -21.29
CA ASP A 221 21.31 -14.01 -22.73
C ASP A 221 20.18 -13.16 -23.31
N PHE A 222 20.54 -12.20 -24.16
CA PHE A 222 19.59 -11.24 -24.72
C PHE A 222 18.61 -11.90 -25.70
N ASP A 223 19.10 -12.80 -26.55
CA ASP A 223 18.27 -13.40 -27.61
C ASP A 223 17.19 -14.29 -27.00
N SER A 224 17.56 -15.15 -26.05
CA SER A 224 16.58 -15.95 -25.30
C SER A 224 15.58 -15.08 -24.53
N TRP A 225 16.03 -13.97 -23.93
CA TRP A 225 15.15 -13.05 -23.23
C TRP A 225 14.15 -12.38 -24.18
N LEU A 226 14.61 -11.89 -25.33
CA LEU A 226 13.78 -11.27 -26.35
C LEU A 226 12.77 -12.26 -26.94
N GLU A 227 13.19 -13.48 -27.26
CA GLU A 227 12.28 -14.54 -27.74
C GLU A 227 11.16 -14.79 -26.72
N ARG A 228 11.49 -14.84 -25.43
CA ARG A 228 10.50 -15.02 -24.37
C ARG A 228 9.55 -13.83 -24.23
N LEU A 229 10.04 -12.59 -24.36
CA LEU A 229 9.17 -11.41 -24.37
C LEU A 229 8.14 -11.50 -25.50
N LEU A 230 8.59 -11.79 -26.71
CA LEU A 230 7.74 -11.91 -27.90
C LEU A 230 6.73 -13.05 -27.74
N ARG A 231 7.18 -14.23 -27.29
CA ARG A 231 6.32 -15.39 -27.04
C ARG A 231 5.29 -15.13 -25.93
N ALA A 232 5.68 -14.38 -24.90
CA ALA A 232 4.78 -13.97 -23.83
C ALA A 232 3.85 -12.84 -24.23
N GLY A 233 3.95 -12.30 -25.45
CA GLY A 233 3.11 -11.21 -25.94
C GLY A 233 3.28 -9.93 -25.11
N VAL A 234 4.48 -9.68 -24.60
CA VAL A 234 4.79 -8.46 -23.84
C VAL A 234 4.75 -7.26 -24.79
N ASP A 235 3.93 -6.28 -24.45
CA ASP A 235 3.80 -5.02 -25.21
C ASP A 235 4.57 -3.85 -24.56
N THR A 236 4.89 -3.98 -23.27
CA THR A 236 5.52 -2.93 -22.47
C THR A 236 6.59 -3.54 -21.59
N VAL A 237 7.82 -3.03 -21.64
CA VAL A 237 8.88 -3.39 -20.67
C VAL A 237 9.09 -2.22 -19.71
N VAL A 238 8.99 -2.50 -18.41
CA VAL A 238 9.24 -1.52 -17.34
C VAL A 238 10.54 -1.88 -16.63
N CYS A 239 11.51 -0.98 -16.72
CA CYS A 239 12.76 -1.04 -15.96
C CYS A 239 12.75 0.03 -14.87
N LEU A 240 12.79 -0.37 -13.60
CA LEU A 240 12.98 0.55 -12.48
C LEU A 240 14.40 0.49 -11.93
N PRO A 241 14.92 1.58 -11.34
CA PRO A 241 16.24 1.57 -10.73
C PRO A 241 16.33 0.56 -9.56
N PRO A 242 17.54 0.05 -9.28
CA PRO A 242 18.80 0.29 -9.99
C PRO A 242 18.85 -0.43 -11.35
N GLY A 243 19.76 -0.01 -12.22
CA GLY A 243 19.84 -0.53 -13.59
C GLY A 243 20.10 -2.03 -13.68
N THR A 244 19.44 -2.70 -14.62
CA THR A 244 19.53 -4.15 -14.86
C THR A 244 20.19 -4.49 -16.20
N PHE A 245 20.43 -5.78 -16.46
CA PHE A 245 20.90 -6.26 -17.78
C PHE A 245 19.92 -5.86 -18.88
N GLU A 246 18.63 -6.05 -18.63
CA GLU A 246 17.54 -5.71 -19.54
C GLU A 246 17.54 -4.22 -19.86
N SER A 247 17.70 -3.35 -18.85
CA SER A 247 17.78 -1.91 -19.10
C SER A 247 18.95 -1.53 -20.02
N ARG A 248 20.08 -2.25 -19.94
CA ARG A 248 21.23 -2.05 -20.83
C ARG A 248 20.96 -2.60 -22.23
N TRP A 249 20.30 -3.74 -22.33
CA TRP A 249 19.93 -4.34 -23.61
C TRP A 249 18.93 -3.47 -24.36
N ILE A 250 17.88 -2.99 -23.69
CA ILE A 250 16.88 -2.08 -24.27
C ILE A 250 17.55 -0.85 -24.87
N ARG A 251 18.44 -0.18 -24.12
CA ARG A 251 19.18 1.00 -24.60
C ARG A 251 20.10 0.72 -25.79
N ARG A 252 20.59 -0.52 -25.96
CA ARG A 252 21.46 -0.89 -27.08
C ARG A 252 20.67 -1.28 -28.35
N HIS A 253 19.36 -1.49 -28.23
CA HIS A 253 18.51 -1.99 -29.31
C HIS A 253 17.32 -1.05 -29.56
N GLU A 254 17.59 0.24 -29.77
CA GLU A 254 16.56 1.27 -30.04
C GLU A 254 15.75 1.01 -31.31
N GLY A 255 16.23 0.16 -32.22
CA GLY A 255 15.46 -0.32 -33.38
C GLY A 255 14.34 -1.31 -33.03
N ILE A 256 14.38 -1.89 -31.83
CA ILE A 256 13.39 -2.87 -31.33
C ILE A 256 12.52 -2.24 -30.24
N PHE A 257 13.10 -1.42 -29.37
CA PHE A 257 12.42 -0.81 -28.24
C PHE A 257 12.27 0.69 -28.42
N THR A 258 11.11 1.24 -28.05
CA THR A 258 10.85 2.68 -28.04
C THR A 258 10.54 3.13 -26.62
N GLY A 259 11.24 4.16 -26.14
CA GLY A 259 10.96 4.78 -24.85
C GLY A 259 9.63 5.55 -24.87
N VAL A 260 8.74 5.28 -23.91
CA VAL A 260 7.39 5.87 -23.86
C VAL A 260 7.09 6.66 -22.58
N ALA A 261 7.82 6.43 -21.50
CA ALA A 261 7.69 7.13 -20.22
C ALA A 261 8.93 6.91 -19.33
N GLY A 262 9.29 7.92 -18.54
CA GLY A 262 10.49 7.90 -17.70
C GLY A 262 11.73 8.44 -18.43
N ASP A 263 12.79 8.68 -17.66
CA ASP A 263 14.10 9.15 -18.14
C ASP A 263 15.09 7.98 -18.29
#